data_AF-A0A7S2CMW9-F1
#
_entry.id   AF-A0A7S2CMW9-F1
#
_cell.length_a   1.000
_cell.length_b   1.000
_cell.length_c   1.000
_cell.angle_alpha   90.00
_cell.angle_beta   90.00
_cell.angle_gamma   90.00
#
_symmetry.space_group_name_H-M   'P 1'
#
loop_
_entity.id
_entity.type
_entity.pdbx_description
1 polymer ?
#
loop_
_entity_poly.entity_id
_entity_poly.type
_entity_poly.pdbx_seq_one_letter_code
_entity_poly.pdbx_strand_id
1 'polypeptide(L)'
;EDLKVVLSRAKLSDLIGTDPVIQLLQAFDAAVGDCPKHEVEIKLRRCAAEGRCINLHLDYTPLTMQVALNGDGDYEGGRLVYLTGNGVFWTPPRPAGTTTIHNCGIVHGVTKMGWGVRYGLFLLLRPSLPVQ
;
A
#
# COMPACT_ATOMS: atom_id res chain seq x y z
N GLU A 1 -7.42 13.27 -9.92
CA GLU A 1 -8.22 12.03 -9.99
C GLU A 1 -7.53 10.92 -9.20
N ASP A 2 -8.31 10.03 -8.58
CA ASP A 2 -7.83 8.86 -7.82
C ASP A 2 -8.06 7.55 -8.61
N LEU A 3 -7.08 7.22 -9.45
CA LEU A 3 -7.14 6.06 -10.35
C LEU A 3 -6.51 4.83 -9.71
N LYS A 4 -7.13 3.67 -9.94
CA LYS A 4 -6.65 2.36 -9.46
C LYS A 4 -6.68 1.36 -10.61
N VAL A 5 -5.56 0.67 -10.82
CA VAL A 5 -5.41 -0.38 -11.84
C VAL A 5 -4.99 -1.66 -11.12
N VAL A 6 -5.75 -2.73 -11.31
CA VAL A 6 -5.36 -4.07 -10.82
C VAL A 6 -4.33 -4.64 -11.80
N LEU A 7 -3.24 -5.18 -11.27
CA LEU A 7 -2.18 -5.82 -12.05
C LEU A 7 -2.14 -7.31 -11.75
N SER A 8 -1.91 -8.12 -12.79
CA SER A 8 -1.49 -9.50 -12.60
C SER A 8 -0.01 -9.54 -12.21
N ARG A 9 0.42 -10.63 -11.56
CA ARG A 9 1.84 -10.89 -11.29
C ARG A 9 2.66 -10.87 -12.57
N ALA A 10 2.16 -11.50 -13.63
CA ALA A 10 2.81 -11.50 -14.95
C ALA A 10 3.00 -10.08 -15.49
N LYS A 11 1.96 -9.24 -15.43
CA LYS A 11 2.07 -7.86 -15.93
C LYS A 11 3.03 -7.01 -15.11
N LEU A 12 3.10 -7.23 -13.80
CA LEU A 12 4.09 -6.56 -12.96
C LEU A 12 5.51 -7.03 -13.32
N SER A 13 5.71 -8.33 -13.53
CA SER A 13 7.01 -8.88 -13.99
C SER A 13 7.43 -8.32 -15.34
N ASP A 14 6.51 -8.11 -16.28
CA ASP A 14 6.81 -7.47 -17.56
C ASP A 14 7.31 -6.02 -17.41
N LEU A 15 6.85 -5.32 -16.35
CA LEU A 15 7.17 -3.91 -16.12
C LEU A 15 8.49 -3.71 -15.38
N ILE A 16 8.77 -4.53 -14.36
CA ILE A 16 9.90 -4.32 -13.45
C ILE A 16 10.88 -5.50 -13.39
N GLY A 17 10.64 -6.56 -14.16
CA GLY A 17 11.41 -7.79 -14.13
C GLY A 17 10.90 -8.80 -13.10
N THR A 18 11.24 -10.07 -13.31
CA THR A 18 10.81 -11.18 -12.45
C THR A 18 11.46 -11.13 -11.06
N ASP A 19 12.76 -10.87 -10.98
CA ASP A 19 13.48 -10.94 -9.69
C ASP A 19 12.97 -9.90 -8.67
N PRO A 20 12.73 -8.62 -9.03
CA PRO A 20 12.15 -7.66 -8.10
C PRO A 20 10.73 -8.04 -7.65
N VAL A 21 9.92 -8.64 -8.53
CA VAL A 21 8.59 -9.13 -8.17
C VAL A 21 8.68 -10.27 -7.16
N ILE A 22 9.62 -11.20 -7.35
CA ILE A 22 9.86 -12.29 -6.40
C ILE A 22 10.25 -11.73 -5.03
N GLN A 23 11.20 -10.78 -4.98
CA GLN A 23 11.64 -10.19 -3.72
C GLN A 23 10.50 -9.44 -3.00
N LEU A 24 9.65 -8.73 -3.76
CA LEU A 24 8.51 -8.01 -3.21
C LEU A 24 7.47 -8.97 -2.61
N LEU A 25 7.16 -10.06 -3.31
CA LEU A 25 6.23 -11.08 -2.82
C LEU A 25 6.81 -11.80 -1.61
N GLN A 26 8.10 -12.15 -1.60
CA GLN A 26 8.78 -12.74 -0.43
C GLN A 26 8.71 -11.84 0.79
N ALA A 27 8.92 -10.53 0.64
CA ALA A 27 8.79 -9.58 1.73
C ALA A 27 7.34 -9.48 2.25
N PHE A 28 6.36 -9.60 1.36
CA PHE A 28 4.95 -9.61 1.73
C PHE A 28 4.58 -10.89 2.48
N ASP A 29 4.94 -12.06 1.93
CA ASP A 29 4.65 -13.37 2.50
C ASP A 29 5.30 -13.54 3.89
N ALA A 30 6.52 -13.03 4.07
CA ALA A 30 7.18 -13.00 5.38
C ALA A 30 6.39 -12.21 6.44
N ALA A 31 5.62 -11.19 6.02
CA ALA A 31 4.77 -10.41 6.91
C ALA A 31 3.37 -11.03 7.12
N VAL A 32 2.95 -11.95 6.26
CA VAL A 32 1.69 -12.70 6.41
C VAL A 32 1.76 -13.70 7.55
N GLY A 33 2.93 -14.29 7.80
CA GLY A 33 3.12 -15.34 8.81
C GLY A 33 2.46 -16.67 8.40
N ASP A 34 1.95 -17.44 9.36
CA ASP A 34 1.48 -18.82 9.18
C ASP A 34 0.13 -18.97 8.43
N CYS A 35 -0.24 -18.05 7.53
CA CYS A 35 -1.47 -18.17 6.75
C CYS A 35 -1.24 -19.07 5.52
N PRO A 36 -1.71 -20.33 5.51
CA PRO A 36 -1.23 -21.35 4.57
C PRO A 36 -1.83 -21.21 3.17
N LYS A 37 -2.92 -20.45 3.00
CA LYS A 37 -3.55 -20.19 1.70
C LYS A 37 -4.07 -18.78 1.63
N HIS A 38 -3.41 -17.95 0.81
CA HIS A 38 -3.82 -16.58 0.59
C HIS A 38 -3.61 -16.19 -0.86
N GLU A 39 -4.43 -15.27 -1.33
CA GLU A 39 -4.24 -14.62 -2.61
C GLU A 39 -3.68 -13.22 -2.39
N VAL A 40 -2.85 -12.75 -3.31
CA VAL A 40 -2.27 -11.40 -3.27
C VAL A 40 -2.87 -10.61 -4.41
N GLU A 41 -3.67 -9.60 -4.08
CA GLU A 41 -4.16 -8.64 -5.07
C GLU A 41 -3.16 -7.49 -5.20
N ILE A 42 -2.71 -7.23 -6.42
CA ILE A 42 -1.75 -6.18 -6.73
C ILE A 42 -2.48 -4.99 -7.38
N LYS A 43 -2.31 -3.79 -6.83
CA LYS A 43 -2.92 -2.56 -7.36
C LYS A 43 -1.91 -1.44 -7.54
N LEU A 44 -1.90 -0.82 -8.71
CA LEU A 44 -1.28 0.47 -8.93
C LEU A 44 -2.31 1.57 -8.65
N ARG A 45 -1.93 2.59 -7.89
CA ARG A 45 -2.77 3.74 -7.58
C ARG A 45 -2.07 5.04 -7.96
N ARG A 46 -2.81 5.93 -8.63
CA ARG A 46 -2.42 7.31 -8.89
C ARG A 46 -3.40 8.23 -8.19
N CYS A 47 -2.90 9.08 -7.30
CA CYS A 47 -3.69 10.06 -6.56
C CYS A 47 -3.19 11.46 -6.93
N ALA A 48 -3.97 12.24 -7.68
CA ALA A 48 -3.64 13.64 -7.94
C ALA A 48 -4.26 14.57 -6.88
N ALA A 49 -3.64 15.72 -6.66
CA ALA A 49 -4.14 16.70 -5.70
C ALA A 49 -5.51 17.25 -6.13
N GLU A 50 -6.54 16.90 -5.35
CA GLU A 50 -7.92 17.39 -5.50
C GLU A 50 -8.46 17.93 -4.16
N GLY A 51 -7.56 18.26 -3.23
CA GLY A 51 -7.94 18.71 -1.89
C GLY A 51 -8.61 17.65 -1.02
N ARG A 52 -8.53 16.37 -1.40
CA ARG A 52 -9.07 15.23 -0.64
C ARG A 52 -8.05 14.69 0.36
N CYS A 53 -8.56 14.15 1.46
CA CYS A 53 -7.84 13.34 2.43
C CYS A 53 -8.53 11.96 2.58
N ILE A 54 -7.90 11.05 3.32
CA ILE A 54 -8.55 9.82 3.76
C ILE A 54 -8.63 9.90 5.29
N ASN A 55 -9.85 9.85 5.82
CA ASN A 55 -10.09 9.85 7.26
C ASN A 55 -9.43 8.64 7.94
N LEU A 56 -9.27 8.70 9.26
CA LEU A 56 -8.81 7.55 10.03
C LEU A 56 -9.77 6.36 9.84
N HIS A 57 -9.22 5.19 9.56
CA HIS A 57 -9.96 3.96 9.30
C HIS A 57 -9.10 2.73 9.62
N LEU A 58 -9.75 1.57 9.56
CA LEU A 58 -9.12 0.27 9.49
C LEU A 58 -9.28 -0.27 8.07
N ASP A 59 -8.30 -1.04 7.61
CA ASP A 59 -8.41 -1.77 6.35
C ASP A 59 -9.31 -3.00 6.51
N TYR A 60 -10.04 -3.34 5.45
CA TYR A 60 -10.80 -4.60 5.38
C TYR A 60 -9.92 -5.82 5.07
N THR A 61 -8.78 -5.61 4.42
CA THR A 61 -7.83 -6.69 4.11
C THR A 61 -6.98 -7.00 5.34
N PRO A 62 -6.71 -8.28 5.67
CA PRO A 62 -5.94 -8.62 6.86
C PRO A 62 -4.52 -8.04 6.88
N LEU A 63 -3.91 -7.85 5.70
CA LEU A 63 -2.57 -7.30 5.57
C LEU A 63 -2.47 -6.43 4.30
N THR A 64 -1.99 -5.21 4.47
CA THR A 64 -1.72 -4.25 3.40
C THR A 64 -0.24 -3.93 3.38
N MET A 65 0.37 -4.05 2.20
CA MET A 65 1.67 -3.48 1.90
C MET A 65 1.52 -2.37 0.86
N GLN A 66 2.21 -1.26 1.08
CA GLN A 66 2.25 -0.14 0.16
C GLN A 66 3.69 0.25 -0.17
N VAL A 67 4.06 0.19 -1.45
CA VAL A 67 5.33 0.70 -1.97
C VAL A 67 5.13 2.14 -2.46
N ALA A 68 6.00 3.06 -2.04
CA ALA A 68 6.08 4.41 -2.57
C ALA A 68 6.78 4.38 -3.93
N LEU A 69 6.09 4.85 -4.99
CA LEU A 69 6.67 4.86 -6.35
C LEU A 69 7.27 6.21 -6.73
N ASN A 70 7.04 7.25 -5.93
CA ASN A 70 7.62 8.57 -6.09
C ASN A 70 7.76 9.26 -4.72
N GLY A 71 8.58 10.31 -4.66
CA GLY A 71 9.09 10.88 -3.42
C GLY A 71 8.44 12.21 -3.04
N ASP A 72 8.90 12.77 -1.92
CA ASP A 72 8.34 14.00 -1.33
C ASP A 72 8.52 15.25 -2.19
N GLY A 73 9.42 15.22 -3.18
CA GLY A 73 9.58 16.29 -4.16
C GLY A 73 8.51 16.32 -5.25
N ASP A 74 7.74 15.24 -5.40
CA ASP A 74 6.77 15.07 -6.51
C ASP A 74 5.33 15.44 -6.12
N TYR A 75 5.06 15.62 -4.82
CA TYR A 75 3.73 15.96 -4.29
C TYR A 75 3.80 16.57 -2.89
N GLU A 76 2.79 17.38 -2.54
CA GLU A 76 2.62 17.95 -1.21
C GLU A 76 1.46 17.28 -0.46
N GLY A 77 1.69 16.94 0.81
CA GLY A 77 0.71 16.27 1.65
C GLY A 77 0.58 14.80 1.29
N GLY A 78 -0.63 14.24 1.35
CA GLY A 78 -0.84 12.83 1.01
C GLY A 78 -0.02 11.86 1.87
N ARG A 79 0.29 12.26 3.10
CA ARG A 79 1.14 11.52 4.04
C ARG A 79 0.32 10.42 4.70
N LEU A 80 0.86 9.21 4.72
CA LEU A 80 0.27 8.10 5.45
C LEU A 80 0.51 8.33 6.93
N VAL A 81 -0.56 8.36 7.72
CA VAL A 81 -0.51 8.65 9.16
C VAL A 81 -1.08 7.46 9.91
N TYR A 82 -0.32 6.91 10.84
CA TYR A 82 -0.72 5.84 11.73
C TYR A 82 -1.06 6.42 13.11
N LEU A 83 -2.06 5.88 13.78
CA LEU A 83 -2.29 6.09 15.20
C LEU A 83 -1.62 4.95 15.97
N THR A 84 -0.57 5.25 16.73
CA THR A 84 0.19 4.25 17.49
C THR A 84 -0.52 3.87 18.78
N GLY A 85 -0.14 2.75 19.40
CA GLY A 85 -0.79 2.22 20.61
C GLY A 85 -0.71 3.15 21.84
N ASN A 86 0.17 4.15 21.84
CA ASN A 86 0.26 5.20 22.85
C ASN A 86 -0.55 6.47 22.50
N GLY A 87 -1.39 6.42 21.46
CA GLY A 87 -2.24 7.55 21.05
C GLY A 87 -1.54 8.66 20.27
N VAL A 88 -0.31 8.42 19.79
CA VAL A 88 0.47 9.39 19.02
C VAL A 88 0.26 9.18 17.52
N PHE A 89 0.18 10.27 16.76
CA PHE A 89 0.23 10.17 15.30
C PHE A 89 1.68 10.01 14.84
N TRP A 90 1.93 8.98 14.05
CA TRP A 90 3.21 8.74 13.42
C TRP A 90 3.09 8.73 11.90
N THR A 91 4.01 9.43 11.24
CA THR A 91 4.07 9.52 9.77
C THR A 91 5.43 8.98 9.34
N PRO A 92 5.51 7.76 8.76
CA PRO A 92 6.79 7.25 8.27
C PRO A 92 7.31 8.10 7.12
N PRO A 93 8.63 8.29 7.01
CA PRO A 93 9.26 8.70 5.77
C PRO A 93 8.91 7.72 4.66
N ARG A 94 8.54 8.23 3.47
CA ARG A 94 8.19 7.39 2.30
C ARG A 94 8.95 7.82 1.04
N PRO A 95 10.29 7.82 1.04
CA PRO A 95 11.05 8.03 -0.19
C PRO A 95 10.72 6.93 -1.22
N ALA A 96 10.91 7.23 -2.51
CA ALA A 96 10.64 6.28 -3.58
C ALA A 96 11.37 4.95 -3.35
N GLY A 97 10.68 3.83 -3.57
CA GLY A 97 11.17 2.47 -3.33
C GLY A 97 10.95 1.94 -1.92
N THR A 98 10.52 2.78 -0.96
CA THR A 98 10.21 2.29 0.40
C THR A 98 8.84 1.65 0.50
N THR A 99 8.72 0.77 1.49
CA THR A 99 7.51 -0.01 1.73
C THR A 99 7.03 0.17 3.16
N THR A 100 5.73 0.35 3.32
CA THR A 100 5.05 0.25 4.61
C THR A 100 4.15 -0.98 4.61
N ILE A 101 4.10 -1.71 5.72
CA ILE A 101 3.25 -2.89 5.88
C ILE A 101 2.49 -2.75 7.20
N HIS A 102 1.18 -2.99 7.19
CA HIS A 102 0.35 -3.02 8.39
C HIS A 102 -0.79 -4.04 8.25
N ASN A 103 -1.28 -4.54 9.38
CA ASN A 103 -2.46 -5.41 9.43
C ASN A 103 -3.76 -4.60 9.60
N CYS A 104 -4.91 -5.25 9.45
CA CYS A 104 -6.23 -4.63 9.60
C CYS A 104 -6.54 -4.06 11.00
N GLY A 105 -5.69 -4.29 12.00
CA GLY A 105 -5.83 -3.74 13.35
C GLY A 105 -5.20 -2.36 13.55
N ILE A 106 -4.46 -1.86 12.55
CA ILE A 106 -3.76 -0.57 12.66
C ILE A 106 -4.62 0.56 12.09
N VAL A 107 -5.05 1.47 12.96
CA VAL A 107 -5.76 2.70 12.57
C VAL A 107 -4.82 3.63 11.81
N HIS A 108 -5.24 4.03 10.62
CA HIS A 108 -4.45 4.93 9.79
C HIS A 108 -5.33 5.81 8.89
N GLY A 109 -4.74 6.86 8.34
CA GLY A 109 -5.37 7.79 7.42
C GLY A 109 -4.35 8.42 6.49
N VAL A 110 -4.80 9.33 5.65
CA VAL A 110 -3.93 10.01 4.69
C VAL A 110 -4.21 11.51 4.71
N THR A 111 -3.18 12.32 4.95
CA THR A 111 -3.34 13.77 4.97
C THR A 111 -3.81 14.32 3.63
N LYS A 112 -4.42 15.51 3.66
CA LYS A 112 -4.86 16.21 2.46
C LYS A 112 -3.69 16.36 1.47
N MET A 113 -3.91 16.07 0.19
CA MET A 113 -2.96 16.43 -0.86
C MET A 113 -3.21 17.87 -1.34
N GLY A 114 -2.18 18.71 -1.25
CA GLY A 114 -2.21 20.11 -1.70
C GLY A 114 -1.77 20.29 -3.14
N TRP A 115 -0.78 19.50 -3.59
CA TRP A 115 -0.16 19.63 -4.90
C TRP A 115 0.42 18.30 -5.41
N GLY A 116 0.63 18.20 -6.72
CA GLY A 116 1.33 17.10 -7.38
C GLY A 116 0.51 15.82 -7.52
N VAL A 117 1.22 14.71 -7.76
CA VAL A 117 0.62 13.37 -7.96
C VAL A 117 1.41 12.34 -7.17
N ARG A 118 0.71 11.53 -6.37
CA ARG A 118 1.31 10.41 -5.63
C ARG A 118 1.01 9.09 -6.31
N TYR A 119 2.05 8.30 -6.56
CA TYR A 119 1.96 6.94 -7.08
C TYR A 119 2.30 5.91 -6.00
N GLY A 120 1.55 4.83 -5.96
CA GLY A 120 1.81 3.72 -5.04
C GLY A 120 1.42 2.38 -5.63
N LEU A 121 2.21 1.36 -5.32
CA LEU A 121 1.89 -0.04 -5.56
C LEU A 121 1.39 -0.64 -4.26
N PHE A 122 0.28 -1.38 -4.31
CA PHE A 122 -0.32 -2.04 -3.17
C PHE A 122 -0.33 -3.54 -3.38
N LEU A 123 0.05 -4.29 -2.34
CA LEU A 123 -0.17 -5.72 -2.23
C LEU A 123 -1.15 -5.93 -1.08
N LEU A 124 -2.28 -6.56 -1.37
CA LEU A 124 -3.37 -6.76 -0.41
C LEU A 124 -3.60 -8.25 -0.21
N LEU A 125 -3.64 -8.69 1.05
CA LEU A 125 -3.97 -10.07 1.37
C LEU A 125 -5.46 -10.28 1.15
N ARG A 126 -5.81 -11.19 0.26
CA ARG A 126 -7.18 -11.67 0.11
C ARG A 126 -7.28 -13.02 0.80
N PRO A 127 -8.16 -13.15 1.82
CA PRO A 127 -8.52 -14.47 2.32
C PRO A 127 -8.97 -15.30 1.13
N SER A 128 -8.40 -16.49 0.95
CA SER A 128 -8.94 -17.43 -0.01
C SER A 128 -10.38 -17.73 0.44
N LEU A 129 -11.36 -17.55 -0.44
CA LEU A 129 -12.72 -18.04 -0.17
C LEU A 129 -12.60 -19.53 0.16
N PRO A 130 -13.33 -20.05 1.15
CA PRO A 130 -13.42 -21.50 1.30
C PRO A 130 -13.92 -22.07 -0.03
N VAL A 131 -13.16 -23.01 -0.59
CA VAL A 131 -13.60 -23.83 -1.70
C VAL A 131 -14.89 -24.51 -1.22
N GLN A 132 -16.02 -24.16 -1.83
CA GLN A 132 -17.30 -24.85 -1.59
C GLN A 132 -17.21 -26.30 -2.04
#